data_AF-A0AAV8QAH2-F1
#
_entry.id   AF-A0AAV8QAH2-F1
#
_cell.length_a   1.000
_cell.length_b   1.000
_cell.length_c   1.000
_cell.angle_alpha   90.00
_cell.angle_beta   90.00
_cell.angle_gamma   90.00
#
_symmetry.space_group_name_H-M   'P 1'
#
loop_
_entity.id
_entity.type
_entity.pdbx_description
1 polymer ?
#
loop_
_entity_poly.entity_id
_entity_poly.type
_entity_poly.pdbx_seq_one_letter_code
_entity_poly.pdbx_strand_id
1 'polypeptide(L)'
;MITAKHPHIKGINFDLPHVVSDAKPLPGVQHVSGDMFEAVPRGDAIFLKWILHDWSDEHCAKLLKNCWKALPEKGKVIVMECILPVVPEPSIATQVIYPLDVCMSVYYVEGKERTEEEFRALAKDAGFSGFNAAHVFLGMSVMEFTK
;
A
#
# COMPACT_ATOMS: atom_id res chain seq x y z
N MET A 1 -15.07 5.68 5.83
CA MET A 1 -14.99 5.04 4.50
C MET A 1 -14.76 6.10 3.43
N ILE A 2 -13.85 5.85 2.49
CA ILE A 2 -13.55 6.79 1.38
C ILE A 2 -14.81 7.06 0.56
N THR A 3 -15.56 6.02 0.18
CA THR A 3 -16.79 6.12 -0.63
C THR A 3 -17.91 6.90 0.06
N ALA A 4 -18.00 6.87 1.40
CA ALA A 4 -18.99 7.66 2.14
C ALA A 4 -18.67 9.16 2.10
N LYS A 5 -17.38 9.53 2.14
CA LYS A 5 -16.94 10.93 2.02
C LYS A 5 -16.93 11.42 0.57
N HIS A 6 -16.74 10.51 -0.38
CA HIS A 6 -16.66 10.80 -1.82
C HIS A 6 -17.62 9.88 -2.60
N PRO A 7 -18.95 10.15 -2.59
CA PRO A 7 -19.96 9.24 -3.15
C PRO A 7 -19.89 9.01 -4.66
N HIS A 8 -19.15 9.87 -5.37
CA HIS A 8 -18.91 9.72 -6.82
C HIS A 8 -17.87 8.63 -7.14
N ILE A 9 -17.10 8.17 -6.14
CA ILE A 9 -16.12 7.10 -6.30
C ILE A 9 -16.82 5.74 -6.23
N LYS A 10 -16.57 4.89 -7.21
CA LYS A 10 -16.95 3.47 -7.19
C LYS A 10 -15.82 2.67 -6.54
N GLY A 11 -16.05 2.16 -5.34
CA GLY A 11 -15.03 1.42 -4.59
C GLY A 11 -14.97 -0.06 -4.97
N ILE A 12 -13.76 -0.62 -5.01
CA ILE A 12 -13.52 -2.07 -5.03
C ILE A 12 -12.72 -2.42 -3.78
N ASN A 13 -13.21 -3.39 -3.01
CA ASN A 13 -12.47 -4.03 -1.93
C ASN A 13 -11.96 -5.38 -2.43
N PHE A 14 -10.64 -5.50 -2.58
CA PHE A 14 -9.99 -6.69 -3.13
C PHE A 14 -9.15 -7.39 -2.06
N ASP A 15 -9.41 -8.68 -1.85
CA ASP A 15 -8.69 -9.50 -0.86
C ASP A 15 -8.78 -11.00 -1.25
N LEU A 16 -8.20 -11.88 -0.44
CA LEU A 16 -8.30 -13.33 -0.61
C LEU A 16 -9.75 -13.82 -0.49
N PRO A 17 -10.12 -14.94 -1.15
CA PRO A 17 -11.49 -15.46 -1.14
C PRO A 17 -12.12 -15.64 0.25
N HIS A 18 -11.35 -16.15 1.22
CA HIS A 18 -11.85 -16.39 2.57
C HIS A 18 -12.02 -15.09 3.38
N VAL A 19 -11.29 -14.02 3.06
CA VAL A 19 -11.47 -12.71 3.69
C VAL A 19 -12.70 -12.02 3.12
N VAL A 20 -12.86 -12.08 1.80
CA VAL A 20 -14.02 -11.50 1.10
C VAL A 20 -15.33 -12.17 1.49
N SER A 21 -15.35 -13.48 1.75
CA SER A 21 -16.57 -14.17 2.19
C SER A 21 -17.13 -13.66 3.53
N ASP A 22 -16.25 -13.15 4.39
CA ASP A 22 -16.64 -12.60 5.71
C ASP A 22 -16.92 -11.09 5.65
N ALA A 23 -16.69 -10.44 4.51
CA ALA A 23 -16.87 -9.01 4.34
C ALA A 23 -18.37 -8.62 4.34
N LYS A 24 -18.72 -7.64 5.18
CA LYS A 24 -20.08 -7.09 5.21
C LYS A 24 -20.31 -6.19 3.99
N PRO A 25 -21.52 -6.20 3.38
CA PRO A 25 -21.84 -5.27 2.31
C PRO A 25 -21.66 -3.81 2.73
N LEU A 26 -21.04 -3.01 1.87
CA LEU A 26 -20.80 -1.58 2.09
C LEU A 26 -21.35 -0.76 0.92
N PRO A 27 -22.10 0.33 1.17
CA PRO A 27 -22.61 1.19 0.11
C PRO A 27 -21.50 1.74 -0.80
N GLY A 28 -21.68 1.58 -2.12
CA GLY A 28 -20.72 2.05 -3.12
C GLY A 28 -19.42 1.23 -3.21
N VAL A 29 -19.36 0.06 -2.58
CA VAL A 29 -18.20 -0.84 -2.61
C VAL A 29 -18.60 -2.20 -3.19
N GLN A 30 -17.84 -2.66 -4.18
CA GLN A 30 -17.91 -4.04 -4.68
C GLN A 30 -16.79 -4.86 -4.03
N HIS A 31 -17.13 -6.00 -3.43
CA HIS A 31 -16.12 -6.95 -2.96
C HIS A 31 -15.72 -7.90 -4.09
N VAL A 32 -14.43 -8.06 -4.31
CA VAL A 32 -13.85 -8.93 -5.34
C VAL A 32 -12.77 -9.78 -4.68
N SER A 33 -12.85 -11.10 -4.81
CA SER A 33 -11.82 -12.00 -4.30
C SER A 33 -10.77 -12.32 -5.35
N GLY A 34 -9.52 -12.51 -4.94
CA GLY A 34 -8.46 -13.02 -5.81
C GLY A 34 -7.11 -13.08 -5.11
N ASP A 35 -6.05 -13.21 -5.90
CA ASP A 35 -4.66 -13.16 -5.45
C ASP A 35 -3.94 -11.99 -6.13
N MET A 36 -3.48 -11.04 -5.33
CA MET A 36 -2.80 -9.83 -5.79
C MET A 36 -1.48 -10.09 -6.53
N PHE A 37 -0.86 -11.24 -6.27
CA PHE A 37 0.35 -11.66 -6.96
C PHE A 37 0.06 -12.23 -8.35
N GLU A 38 -1.17 -12.63 -8.64
CA GLU A 38 -1.60 -13.05 -9.97
C GLU A 38 -2.18 -11.88 -10.76
N ALA A 39 -3.18 -11.18 -10.21
CA ALA A 39 -3.75 -9.99 -10.80
C ALA A 39 -4.50 -9.14 -9.77
N VAL A 40 -4.59 -7.83 -10.02
CA VAL A 40 -5.44 -6.92 -9.25
C VAL A 40 -6.54 -6.32 -10.16
N PRO A 41 -7.73 -5.98 -9.62
CA PRO A 41 -8.78 -5.35 -10.41
C PRO A 41 -8.33 -4.01 -11.03
N ARG A 42 -8.87 -3.70 -12.21
CA ARG A 42 -8.65 -2.41 -12.85
C ARG A 42 -9.31 -1.27 -12.07
N GLY A 43 -8.65 -0.11 -12.02
CA GLY A 43 -9.18 1.10 -11.39
C GLY A 43 -8.38 2.33 -11.77
N ASP A 44 -8.95 3.52 -11.55
CA ASP A 44 -8.26 4.79 -11.79
C ASP A 44 -7.13 5.04 -10.78
N ALA A 45 -7.30 4.53 -9.56
CA ALA A 45 -6.29 4.51 -8.51
C ALA A 45 -6.39 3.20 -7.72
N ILE A 46 -5.27 2.74 -7.18
CA ILE A 46 -5.17 1.57 -6.31
C ILE A 46 -4.65 2.02 -4.95
N PHE A 47 -5.32 1.63 -3.87
CA PHE A 47 -4.93 1.99 -2.51
C PHE A 47 -4.37 0.77 -1.78
N LEU A 48 -3.12 0.86 -1.32
CA LEU A 48 -2.43 -0.17 -0.55
C LEU A 48 -2.11 0.41 0.84
N LYS A 49 -2.76 -0.09 1.89
CA LYS A 49 -2.50 0.35 3.26
C LYS A 49 -2.05 -0.84 4.07
N TRP A 50 -0.86 -0.78 4.66
CA TRP A 50 -0.28 -1.88 5.44
C TRP A 50 -0.30 -3.18 4.62
N ILE A 51 0.30 -3.09 3.43
CA ILE A 51 0.46 -4.22 2.52
C ILE A 51 1.93 -4.40 2.25
N LEU A 52 2.65 -3.37 1.79
CA LEU A 52 4.02 -3.54 1.32
C LEU A 52 4.98 -3.91 2.45
N HIS A 53 4.69 -3.51 3.69
CA HIS A 53 5.54 -3.87 4.83
C HIS A 53 5.47 -5.35 5.23
N ASP A 54 4.45 -6.10 4.79
CA ASP A 54 4.29 -7.53 5.09
C ASP A 54 5.20 -8.42 4.22
N TRP A 55 5.75 -7.87 3.14
CA TRP A 55 6.38 -8.65 2.07
C TRP A 55 7.82 -8.22 1.79
N SER A 56 8.62 -9.16 1.28
CA SER A 56 9.93 -8.92 0.67
C SER A 56 9.89 -7.91 -0.50
N ASP A 57 11.05 -7.39 -0.88
CA ASP A 57 11.17 -6.48 -2.02
C ASP A 57 10.77 -7.15 -3.35
N GLU A 58 11.04 -8.45 -3.53
CA GLU A 58 10.64 -9.23 -4.72
C GLU A 58 9.12 -9.34 -4.86
N HIS A 59 8.44 -9.66 -3.76
CA HIS A 59 6.98 -9.73 -3.71
C HIS A 59 6.34 -8.35 -3.91
N CYS A 60 6.88 -7.31 -3.27
CA CYS A 60 6.47 -5.93 -3.49
C CYS A 60 6.60 -5.53 -4.96
N ALA A 61 7.72 -5.87 -5.61
CA ALA A 61 7.92 -5.61 -7.03
C ALA A 61 6.92 -6.38 -7.92
N LYS A 62 6.61 -7.64 -7.60
CA LYS A 62 5.58 -8.43 -8.32
C LYS A 62 4.20 -7.77 -8.21
N LEU A 63 3.80 -7.42 -6.99
CA LEU A 63 2.53 -6.74 -6.70
C LEU A 63 2.42 -5.40 -7.42
N LEU A 64 3.43 -4.53 -7.26
CA LEU A 64 3.42 -3.19 -7.85
C LEU A 64 3.39 -3.23 -9.39
N LYS A 65 4.03 -4.22 -10.02
CA LYS A 65 3.91 -4.45 -11.48
C LYS A 65 2.49 -4.85 -11.88
N ASN A 66 1.79 -5.65 -11.07
CA ASN A 66 0.39 -5.97 -11.31
C ASN A 66 -0.50 -4.73 -11.16
N CYS A 67 -0.26 -3.91 -10.14
CA CYS A 67 -0.94 -2.62 -9.98
C CYS A 67 -0.69 -1.71 -11.19
N TRP A 68 0.56 -1.58 -11.65
CA TRP A 68 0.91 -0.77 -12.82
C TRP A 68 0.16 -1.20 -14.08
N LYS A 69 -0.01 -2.51 -14.31
CA LYS A 69 -0.79 -3.06 -15.44
C LYS A 69 -2.29 -2.78 -15.32
N ALA A 70 -2.82 -2.72 -14.10
CA ALA A 70 -4.23 -2.49 -13.83
C ALA A 70 -4.65 -1.01 -13.91
N LEU A 71 -3.68 -0.09 -13.92
CA LEU A 71 -3.90 1.36 -13.97
C LEU A 71 -3.93 1.92 -15.41
N PRO A 72 -4.78 2.92 -15.68
CA PRO A 72 -4.73 3.72 -16.91
C PRO A 72 -3.47 4.59 -16.96
N GLU A 73 -3.19 5.24 -18.10
CA GLU A 73 -1.99 6.09 -18.29
C GLU A 73 -1.81 7.19 -17.24
N LYS A 74 -2.90 7.74 -16.70
CA LYS A 74 -2.88 8.78 -15.65
C LYS A 74 -3.21 8.24 -14.27
N GLY A 75 -3.17 6.92 -14.11
CA GLY A 75 -3.48 6.25 -12.86
C GLY A 75 -2.35 6.34 -11.84
N LYS A 76 -2.68 6.05 -10.58
CA LYS A 76 -1.70 6.04 -9.49
C LYS A 76 -1.93 4.90 -8.51
N VAL A 77 -0.86 4.43 -7.89
CA VAL A 77 -0.93 3.67 -6.64
C VAL A 77 -0.77 4.66 -5.49
N ILE A 78 -1.61 4.52 -4.46
CA ILE A 78 -1.56 5.30 -3.23
C ILE A 78 -1.19 4.32 -2.13
N VAL A 79 0.02 4.46 -1.59
CA VAL A 79 0.56 3.61 -0.54
C VAL A 79 0.45 4.35 0.80
N MET A 80 -0.12 3.71 1.81
CA MET A 80 -0.22 4.24 3.16
C MET A 80 0.52 3.32 4.13
N GLU A 81 1.76 3.70 4.47
CA GLU A 81 2.71 2.94 5.28
C GLU A 81 3.46 3.87 6.24
N CYS A 82 4.18 3.29 7.21
CA CYS A 82 5.20 4.03 7.94
C CYS A 82 6.44 4.22 7.05
N ILE A 83 7.13 5.34 7.22
CA ILE A 83 8.44 5.58 6.60
C ILE A 83 9.49 5.53 7.70
N LEU A 84 10.41 4.57 7.60
CA LEU A 84 11.51 4.41 8.54
C LEU A 84 12.49 5.59 8.39
N PRO A 85 12.74 6.38 9.45
CA PRO A 85 13.72 7.46 9.39
C PRO A 85 15.14 6.87 9.35
N VAL A 86 15.97 7.36 8.42
CA VAL A 86 17.37 6.91 8.26
C VAL A 86 18.20 7.16 9.52
N VAL A 87 17.92 8.27 10.21
CA VAL A 87 18.55 8.61 11.50
C VAL A 87 17.47 8.52 12.57
N PRO A 88 17.65 7.67 13.61
CA PRO A 88 16.74 7.63 14.74
C PRO A 88 16.72 8.98 15.47
N GLU A 89 15.58 9.66 15.46
CA GLU A 89 15.35 10.85 16.28
C GLU A 89 14.43 10.52 17.46
N PRO A 90 14.60 11.13 18.64
CA PRO A 90 13.75 10.87 19.82
C PRO A 90 12.38 11.55 19.68
N SER A 91 11.61 11.15 18.65
CA SER A 91 10.25 11.61 18.39
C SER A 91 9.23 10.51 18.73
N ILE A 92 7.98 10.91 19.01
CA ILE A 92 6.88 9.95 19.23
C ILE A 92 6.69 9.05 18.00
N ALA A 93 6.83 9.59 16.78
CA ALA A 93 6.71 8.81 15.56
C ALA A 93 7.79 7.72 15.49
N THR A 94 9.04 8.08 15.81
CA THR A 94 10.16 7.14 15.84
C THR A 94 9.96 6.03 16.88
N GLN A 95 9.43 6.38 18.05
CA GLN A 95 9.11 5.42 19.12
C GLN A 95 7.99 4.44 18.76
N VAL A 96 7.16 4.76 17.76
CA VAL A 96 6.11 3.86 17.24
C VAL A 96 6.63 3.00 16.09
N ILE A 97 7.42 3.58 15.18
CA ILE A 97 7.86 2.91 13.95
C ILE A 97 8.87 1.78 14.24
N TYR A 98 9.86 2.00 15.11
CA TYR A 98 10.86 0.95 15.37
C TYR A 98 10.28 -0.31 16.03
N PRO A 99 9.38 -0.22 17.05
CA PRO A 99 8.69 -1.40 17.54
C PRO A 99 7.81 -2.08 16.49
N LEU A 100 7.20 -1.32 15.57
CA LEU A 100 6.46 -1.89 14.45
C LEU A 100 7.38 -2.70 13.53
N ASP A 101 8.55 -2.17 13.17
CA ASP A 101 9.54 -2.89 12.35
C ASP A 101 10.01 -4.21 12.99
N VAL A 102 10.25 -4.20 14.31
CA VAL A 102 10.53 -5.43 15.07
C VAL A 102 9.35 -6.40 15.02
N CYS A 103 8.11 -5.91 15.17
CA CYS A 103 6.92 -6.75 15.00
C CYS A 103 6.86 -7.35 13.58
N MET A 104 7.14 -6.56 12.54
CA MET A 104 7.15 -7.05 11.16
C MET A 104 8.13 -8.21 10.99
N SER A 105 9.35 -8.06 11.50
CA SER A 105 10.38 -9.12 11.48
C SER A 105 9.99 -10.39 12.25
N VAL A 106 9.12 -10.27 13.26
CA VAL A 106 8.67 -11.41 14.09
C VAL A 106 7.48 -12.14 13.46
N TYR A 107 6.51 -11.40 12.91
CA TYR A 107 5.27 -11.98 12.38
C TYR A 107 5.39 -12.41 10.91
N TYR A 108 6.29 -11.79 10.16
CA TYR A 108 6.45 -12.02 8.72
C TYR A 108 7.92 -12.32 8.41
N VAL A 109 8.16 -13.45 7.75
CA VAL A 109 9.52 -13.98 7.49
C VAL A 109 10.41 -12.97 6.76
N GLU A 110 9.82 -12.08 5.95
CA GLU A 110 10.54 -11.06 5.16
C GLU A 110 9.88 -9.68 5.24
N GLY A 111 9.02 -9.45 6.24
CA GLY A 111 8.35 -8.17 6.45
C GLY A 111 9.31 -7.15 7.08
N LYS A 112 9.27 -5.92 6.57
CA LYS A 112 10.10 -4.81 7.08
C LYS A 112 9.44 -3.46 6.84
N GLU A 113 9.67 -2.53 7.75
CA GLU A 113 9.48 -1.11 7.46
C GLU A 113 10.58 -0.64 6.49
N ARG A 114 10.28 0.39 5.70
CA ARG A 114 11.17 0.88 4.64
C ARG A 114 11.39 2.37 4.75
N THR A 115 12.57 2.79 4.34
CA THR A 115 12.90 4.21 4.14
C THR A 115 12.17 4.75 2.92
N GLU A 116 12.07 6.09 2.80
CA GLU A 116 11.44 6.71 1.63
C GLU A 116 12.17 6.33 0.33
N GLU A 117 13.50 6.22 0.37
CA GLU A 117 14.31 5.87 -0.79
C GLU A 117 14.08 4.43 -1.25
N GLU A 118 13.87 3.49 -0.32
CA GLU A 118 13.48 2.12 -0.66
C GLU A 118 12.09 2.07 -1.30
N PHE A 119 11.10 2.83 -0.80
CA PHE A 119 9.80 2.93 -1.47
C PHE A 119 9.90 3.56 -2.87
N ARG A 120 10.73 4.59 -3.02
CA ARG A 120 11.01 5.24 -4.31
C ARG A 120 11.65 4.26 -5.30
N ALA A 121 12.58 3.43 -4.85
CA ALA A 121 13.19 2.37 -5.65
C ALA A 121 12.15 1.33 -6.09
N LEU A 122 11.32 0.82 -5.18
CA LEU A 122 10.24 -0.11 -5.50
C LEU A 122 9.26 0.44 -6.55
N ALA A 123 8.87 1.71 -6.42
CA ALA A 123 8.01 2.37 -7.40
C ALA A 123 8.68 2.43 -8.78
N LYS A 124 9.94 2.87 -8.83
CA LYS A 124 10.70 2.98 -10.08
C LYS A 124 10.88 1.62 -10.77
N ASP A 125 11.23 0.57 -10.02
CA ASP A 125 11.46 -0.78 -10.55
C ASP A 125 10.17 -1.46 -11.05
N ALA A 126 9.01 -1.02 -10.53
CA ALA A 126 7.70 -1.44 -11.02
C ALA A 126 7.23 -0.65 -12.27
N GLY A 127 7.96 0.38 -12.68
CA GLY A 127 7.70 1.18 -13.89
C GLY A 127 6.93 2.47 -13.66
N PHE A 128 6.74 2.91 -12.41
CA PHE A 128 6.14 4.21 -12.11
C PHE A 128 7.13 5.34 -12.42
N SER A 129 6.64 6.41 -13.05
CA SER A 129 7.45 7.54 -13.49
C SER A 129 7.55 8.66 -12.46
N GLY A 130 6.63 8.71 -11.49
CA GLY A 130 6.62 9.72 -10.43
C GLY A 130 6.39 9.14 -9.04
N PHE A 131 6.91 9.85 -8.06
CA PHE A 131 6.82 9.53 -6.63
C PHE A 131 6.65 10.83 -5.84
N ASN A 132 5.63 10.87 -4.98
CA ASN A 132 5.42 11.95 -4.02
C ASN A 132 5.04 11.37 -2.65
N ALA A 133 5.57 11.92 -1.56
CA ALA A 133 5.27 11.48 -0.21
C ALA A 133 4.78 12.66 0.64
N ALA A 134 3.74 12.41 1.45
CA ALA A 134 3.24 13.36 2.43
C ALA A 134 3.05 12.66 3.78
N HIS A 135 3.65 13.21 4.83
CA HIS A 135 3.39 12.76 6.19
C HIS A 135 1.97 13.15 6.63
N VAL A 136 1.29 12.25 7.34
CA VAL A 136 -0.10 12.47 7.75
C VAL A 136 -0.23 12.48 9.27
N PHE A 137 -0.19 11.32 9.93
CA PHE A 137 -0.47 11.22 11.36
C PHE A 137 0.22 9.99 11.98
N LEU A 138 0.75 10.12 13.19
CA LEU A 138 1.41 9.04 13.95
C LEU A 138 2.47 8.24 13.16
N GLY A 139 3.32 8.94 12.41
CA GLY A 139 4.37 8.29 11.62
C GLY A 139 3.89 7.63 10.32
N MET A 140 2.58 7.64 10.04
CA MET A 140 2.03 7.21 8.76
C MET A 140 2.24 8.28 7.69
N SER A 141 2.66 7.83 6.51
CA SER A 141 2.78 8.63 5.32
C SER A 141 1.84 8.11 4.25
N VAL A 142 1.38 9.02 3.39
CA VAL A 142 0.72 8.66 2.13
C VAL A 142 1.69 8.97 1.00
N MET A 143 1.99 7.95 0.20
CA MET A 143 2.88 8.03 -0.94
C MET A 143 2.07 7.78 -2.22
N GLU A 144 2.29 8.58 -3.25
CA GLU A 144 1.68 8.40 -4.56
C GLU A 144 2.74 7.94 -5.57
N PHE A 145 2.49 6.81 -6.21
CA PHE A 145 3.28 6.31 -7.33
C PHE A 145 2.49 6.55 -8.62
N THR A 146 2.90 7.50 -9.44
CA THR A 146 2.19 7.88 -10.66
C THR A 146 2.77 7.14 -11.86
N LYS A 147 1.88 6.64 -12.72
CA LYS A 147 2.26 6.02 -13.99
C LYS A 147 2.78 7.08 -14.95
#